data_AF-A0A0N7JCR5-F1
#
_entry.id   AF-A0A0N7JCR5-F1
#
_cell.length_a   1.000
_cell.length_b   1.000
_cell.length_c   1.000
_cell.angle_alpha   90.00
_cell.angle_beta   90.00
_cell.angle_gamma   90.00
#
_symmetry.space_group_name_H-M   'P 1'
#
loop_
_entity.id
_entity.type
_entity.pdbx_description
1 polymer ?
#
loop_
_entity_poly.entity_id
_entity_poly.type
_entity_poly.pdbx_seq_one_letter_code
_entity_poly.pdbx_strand_id
1 'polypeptide(L)'
;MALDARQLKARYQQKWRIAARRELAVLNLLNILLPDGYVAIAAGLGTGTTDFIDRSYGSPLDAFDLVVLRGMDAVAFIDVTGFWSEQAARTVNGGKELCVGAWKLWKAQRFGLLDRAWIVHVADKRVSLRWLPLAALEAEKHMARLVHGERPYYCLPQQKWRDTSAFIRWLTAQAHA
;
A
#
# COMPACT_ATOMS: atom_id res chain seq x y z
N MET A 1 25.47 14.35 5.17
CA MET A 1 25.48 13.34 4.10
C MET A 1 24.15 12.63 4.07
N ALA A 2 23.53 12.47 2.90
CA ALA A 2 22.38 11.59 2.77
C ALA A 2 22.85 10.14 2.98
N LEU A 3 22.12 9.37 3.78
CA LEU A 3 22.38 7.94 3.95
C LEU A 3 22.18 7.24 2.60
N ASP A 4 23.05 6.30 2.24
CA ASP A 4 22.81 5.45 1.07
C ASP A 4 21.63 4.49 1.32
N ALA A 5 21.11 3.86 0.26
CA ALA A 5 19.95 2.98 0.35
C ALA A 5 20.16 1.77 1.29
N ARG A 6 21.39 1.26 1.39
CA ARG A 6 21.75 0.13 2.26
C ARG A 6 21.78 0.57 3.73
N GLN A 7 22.27 1.77 4.00
CA GLN A 7 22.29 2.38 5.34
C GLN A 7 20.88 2.71 5.83
N LEU A 8 20.00 3.23 4.96
CA LEU A 8 18.58 3.41 5.28
C LEU A 8 17.90 2.08 5.60
N LYS A 9 18.18 1.04 4.82
CA LYS A 9 17.71 -0.35 5.06
C LYS A 9 18.13 -0.89 6.42
N ALA A 10 19.41 -0.79 6.77
CA ALA A 10 19.92 -1.24 8.06
C ALA A 10 19.25 -0.48 9.21
N ARG A 11 19.13 0.85 9.06
CA ARG A 11 18.46 1.72 10.04
C ARG A 11 16.98 1.37 10.25
N TYR A 12 16.28 0.92 9.20
CA TYR A 12 14.85 0.63 9.24
C TYR A 12 14.51 -0.86 9.14
N GLN A 13 15.47 -1.76 9.38
CA GLN A 13 15.30 -3.22 9.18
C GLN A 13 14.08 -3.79 9.91
N GLN A 14 13.82 -3.35 11.14
CA GLN A 14 12.63 -3.76 11.89
C GLN A 14 11.32 -3.32 11.21
N LYS A 15 11.27 -2.09 10.65
CA LYS A 15 10.10 -1.61 9.91
C LYS A 15 9.84 -2.46 8.66
N TRP A 16 10.91 -2.92 8.01
CA TRP A 16 10.83 -3.74 6.80
C TRP A 16 10.33 -5.15 7.07
N ARG A 17 10.77 -5.77 8.18
CA ARG A 17 10.22 -7.05 8.64
C ARG A 17 8.71 -6.97 8.88
N ILE A 18 8.23 -5.88 9.48
CA ILE A 18 6.80 -5.68 9.72
C ILE A 18 6.06 -5.44 8.39
N ALA A 19 6.62 -4.66 7.47
CA ALA A 19 6.04 -4.43 6.15
C ALA A 19 5.87 -5.75 5.36
N ALA A 20 6.93 -6.56 5.26
CA ALA A 20 6.88 -7.86 4.57
C ALA A 20 5.82 -8.79 5.17
N ARG A 21 5.67 -8.82 6.50
CA ARG A 21 4.62 -9.62 7.16
C ARG A 21 3.21 -9.14 6.80
N ARG A 22 2.99 -7.83 6.70
CA ARG A 22 1.70 -7.27 6.28
C ARG A 22 1.40 -7.60 4.83
N GLU A 23 2.39 -7.47 3.96
CA GLU A 23 2.25 -7.79 2.53
C GLU A 23 1.84 -9.24 2.34
N LEU A 24 2.53 -10.18 3.00
CA LEU A 24 2.16 -11.60 2.96
C LEU A 24 0.78 -11.87 3.58
N ALA A 25 0.43 -11.20 4.68
CA ALA A 25 -0.89 -11.36 5.28
C ALA A 25 -2.01 -10.87 4.34
N VAL A 26 -1.84 -9.69 3.73
CA VAL A 26 -2.78 -9.13 2.76
C VAL A 26 -2.88 -10.03 1.52
N LEU A 27 -1.75 -10.52 0.98
CA LEU A 27 -1.74 -11.43 -0.15
C LEU A 27 -2.58 -12.69 0.10
N ASN A 28 -2.37 -13.33 1.24
CA ASN A 28 -3.11 -14.54 1.61
C ASN A 28 -4.61 -14.24 1.83
N LEU A 29 -4.93 -13.15 2.54
CA LEU A 29 -6.32 -12.73 2.75
C LEU A 29 -7.02 -12.41 1.43
N LEU A 30 -6.35 -11.74 0.50
CA LEU A 30 -6.90 -11.46 -0.82
C LEU A 30 -7.21 -12.75 -1.57
N ASN A 31 -6.28 -13.70 -1.65
CA ASN A 31 -6.53 -14.97 -2.36
C ASN A 31 -7.63 -15.83 -1.72
N ILE A 32 -8.00 -15.59 -0.46
CA ILE A 32 -9.17 -16.22 0.17
C ILE A 32 -10.48 -15.49 -0.19
N LEU A 33 -10.43 -14.16 -0.31
CA LEU A 33 -11.61 -13.29 -0.45
C LEU A 33 -11.93 -12.90 -1.89
N LEU A 34 -10.99 -13.09 -2.81
CA LEU A 34 -11.16 -12.76 -4.22
C LEU A 34 -12.21 -13.67 -4.87
N PRO A 35 -13.04 -13.14 -5.79
CA PRO A 35 -13.98 -13.96 -6.54
C PRO A 35 -13.26 -14.97 -7.45
N ASP A 36 -13.99 -16.00 -7.90
CA ASP A 36 -13.48 -16.97 -8.85
C ASP A 36 -12.90 -16.32 -10.12
N GLY A 37 -11.76 -16.84 -10.58
CA GLY A 37 -11.05 -16.33 -11.75
C GLY A 37 -10.11 -15.15 -11.46
N TYR A 38 -10.08 -14.63 -10.22
CA TYR A 38 -9.10 -13.65 -9.79
C TYR A 38 -8.01 -14.29 -8.92
N VAL A 39 -6.79 -13.76 -9.02
CA VAL A 39 -5.67 -14.16 -8.16
C VAL A 39 -4.82 -12.94 -7.80
N ALA A 40 -4.41 -12.81 -6.55
CA ALA A 40 -3.43 -11.85 -6.12
C ALA A 40 -2.03 -12.48 -6.12
N ILE A 41 -1.04 -11.75 -6.61
CA ILE A 41 0.37 -12.13 -6.58
C ILE A 41 1.21 -11.03 -5.92
N ALA A 42 2.30 -11.43 -5.25
CA ALA A 42 3.36 -10.49 -4.89
C ALA A 42 4.17 -10.16 -6.15
N ALA A 43 4.35 -8.87 -6.44
CA ALA A 43 5.02 -8.42 -7.67
C ALA A 43 6.14 -7.40 -7.39
N GLY A 44 5.93 -6.52 -6.41
CA GLY A 44 6.81 -5.40 -6.15
C GLY A 44 8.24 -5.81 -5.79
N LEU A 45 9.21 -4.97 -6.18
CA LEU A 45 10.60 -5.17 -5.78
C LEU A 45 10.71 -5.15 -4.26
N GLY A 46 11.03 -6.30 -3.68
CA GLY A 46 11.21 -6.47 -2.25
C GLY A 46 9.93 -6.86 -1.51
N THR A 47 8.81 -7.06 -2.20
CA THR A 47 7.57 -7.50 -1.56
C THR A 47 7.75 -8.87 -0.91
N GLY A 48 7.30 -8.99 0.33
CA GLY A 48 7.34 -10.23 1.10
C GLY A 48 8.74 -10.66 1.56
N THR A 49 9.78 -9.86 1.27
CA THR A 49 11.16 -10.15 1.70
C THR A 49 11.75 -9.02 2.55
N THR A 50 12.73 -9.39 3.37
CA THR A 50 13.55 -8.45 4.12
C THR A 50 14.83 -8.05 3.37
N ASP A 51 15.10 -8.68 2.23
CA ASP A 51 16.37 -8.57 1.51
C ASP A 51 16.48 -7.29 0.70
N PHE A 52 17.68 -6.71 0.65
CA PHE A 52 17.95 -5.56 -0.20
C PHE A 52 18.04 -6.00 -1.66
N ILE A 53 17.26 -5.35 -2.51
CA ILE A 53 17.31 -5.56 -3.96
C ILE A 53 17.85 -4.27 -4.57
N ASP A 54 19.05 -4.34 -5.13
CA ASP A 54 19.74 -3.20 -5.75
C ASP A 54 19.19 -2.93 -7.17
N ARG A 55 17.89 -2.61 -7.23
CA ARG A 55 17.14 -2.33 -8.47
C ARG A 55 16.16 -1.19 -8.25
N SER A 56 15.86 -0.46 -9.33
CA SER A 56 14.82 0.58 -9.35
C SER A 56 13.57 0.08 -10.07
N TYR A 57 12.42 0.69 -9.80
CA TYR A 57 11.16 0.36 -10.47
C TYR A 57 11.26 0.66 -11.97
N GLY A 58 11.33 -0.39 -12.78
CA GLY A 58 11.34 -0.31 -14.25
C GLY A 58 9.95 -0.48 -14.86
N SER A 59 9.07 -1.22 -14.17
CA SER A 59 7.72 -1.52 -14.62
C SER A 59 6.68 -1.27 -13.52
N PRO A 60 5.37 -1.26 -13.87
CA PRO A 60 4.33 -1.19 -12.86
C PRO A 60 4.30 -2.40 -11.90
N LEU A 61 4.65 -3.59 -12.39
CA LEU A 61 4.71 -4.81 -11.57
C LEU A 61 5.76 -4.66 -10.47
N ASP A 62 6.92 -4.08 -10.79
CA ASP A 62 7.98 -3.80 -9.81
C ASP A 62 7.58 -2.74 -8.79
N ALA A 63 6.66 -1.86 -9.17
CA ALA A 63 6.37 -0.64 -8.45
C ALA A 63 5.42 -0.88 -7.27
N PHE A 64 4.43 -1.76 -7.41
CA PHE A 64 3.39 -2.00 -6.42
C PHE A 64 3.59 -3.30 -5.66
N ASP A 65 3.23 -3.31 -4.38
CA ASP A 65 3.47 -4.47 -3.52
C ASP A 65 2.77 -5.72 -4.09
N LEU A 66 1.48 -5.62 -4.38
CA LEU A 66 0.68 -6.73 -4.91
C LEU A 66 -0.02 -6.34 -6.21
N VAL A 67 -0.33 -7.35 -7.03
CA VAL A 67 -1.13 -7.19 -8.25
C VAL A 67 -2.23 -8.24 -8.25
N VAL A 68 -3.45 -7.81 -8.58
CA VAL A 68 -4.58 -8.72 -8.82
C VAL A 68 -4.69 -8.96 -10.31
N LEU A 69 -4.73 -10.22 -10.69
CA LEU A 69 -4.90 -10.70 -12.07
C LEU A 69 -6.29 -11.30 -12.26
N ARG A 70 -6.80 -11.22 -13.49
CA ARG A 70 -7.91 -12.03 -14.00
C ARG A 70 -7.42 -12.72 -15.29
N GLY A 71 -7.14 -14.01 -15.22
CA GLY A 71 -6.36 -14.67 -16.28
C GLY A 71 -4.96 -14.06 -16.38
N MET A 72 -4.60 -13.53 -17.56
CA MET A 72 -3.31 -12.87 -17.80
C MET A 72 -3.35 -11.35 -17.59
N ASP A 73 -4.54 -10.79 -17.41
CA ASP A 73 -4.71 -9.35 -17.30
C ASP A 73 -4.51 -8.92 -15.86
N ALA A 74 -3.53 -8.05 -15.61
CA ALA A 74 -3.53 -7.26 -14.39
C ALA A 74 -4.80 -6.42 -14.39
N VAL A 75 -5.53 -6.37 -13.28
CA VAL A 75 -6.77 -5.59 -13.11
C VAL A 75 -6.64 -4.56 -11.99
N ALA A 76 -5.87 -4.87 -10.94
CA ALA A 76 -5.62 -3.93 -9.85
C ALA A 76 -4.18 -3.99 -9.34
N PHE A 77 -3.69 -2.85 -8.86
CA PHE A 77 -2.36 -2.68 -8.28
C PHE A 77 -2.53 -2.22 -6.84
N ILE A 78 -1.86 -2.88 -5.90
CA ILE A 78 -2.11 -2.69 -4.47
C ILE A 78 -0.81 -2.36 -3.78
N ASP A 79 -0.87 -1.31 -2.96
CA ASP A 79 0.21 -0.90 -2.09
C ASP A 79 -0.21 -1.10 -0.63
N VAL A 80 0.59 -1.85 0.11
CA VAL A 80 0.37 -2.16 1.51
C VAL A 80 1.02 -1.08 2.38
N THR A 81 0.32 -0.67 3.44
CA THR A 81 0.82 0.30 4.42
C THR A 81 0.32 -0.06 5.81
N GLY A 82 0.84 0.61 6.83
CA GLY A 82 0.44 0.44 8.22
C GLY A 82 1.35 1.18 9.19
N PHE A 83 0.87 1.45 10.40
CA PHE A 83 1.70 2.06 11.45
C PHE A 83 2.61 1.04 12.10
N TRP A 84 3.91 1.29 12.22
CA TRP A 84 4.85 0.34 12.84
C TRP A 84 4.55 0.04 14.32
N SER A 85 3.77 0.89 15.01
CA SER A 85 3.27 0.66 16.36
C SER A 85 1.96 1.43 16.63
N GLU A 86 1.25 1.06 17.69
CA GLU A 86 0.08 1.82 18.16
C GLU A 86 0.46 3.22 18.62
N GLN A 87 1.64 3.37 19.24
CA GLN A 87 2.15 4.68 19.63
C GLN A 87 2.34 5.57 18.40
N ALA A 88 2.89 5.03 17.31
CA ALA A 88 3.00 5.74 16.05
C ALA A 88 1.64 6.13 15.46
N ALA A 89 0.64 5.24 15.56
CA ALA A 89 -0.72 5.58 15.17
C ALA A 89 -1.27 6.75 16.01
N ARG A 90 -1.09 6.72 17.34
CA ARG A 90 -1.55 7.77 18.26
C ARG A 90 -0.86 9.11 18.02
N THR A 91 0.40 9.13 17.59
CA THR A 91 1.10 10.38 17.23
C THR A 91 0.52 11.07 15.99
N VAL A 92 -0.21 10.33 15.14
CA VAL A 92 -0.90 10.90 13.99
C VAL A 92 -2.34 11.23 14.37
N ASN A 93 -2.59 12.51 14.67
CA ASN A 93 -3.92 13.05 15.00
C ASN A 93 -4.70 12.19 16.03
N GLY A 94 -4.02 11.72 17.07
CA GLY A 94 -4.60 10.89 18.12
C GLY A 94 -5.04 9.49 17.67
N GLY A 95 -4.52 8.98 16.55
CA GLY A 95 -4.91 7.67 15.99
C GLY A 95 -6.20 7.69 15.17
N LYS A 96 -6.74 8.88 14.87
CA LYS A 96 -7.99 9.04 14.11
C LYS A 96 -7.80 9.01 12.59
N GLU A 97 -6.56 9.12 12.14
CA GLU A 97 -6.20 9.17 10.72
C GLU A 97 -5.28 8.03 10.33
N LEU A 98 -5.33 7.66 9.05
CA LEU A 98 -4.40 6.74 8.42
C LEU A 98 -3.64 7.50 7.35
N CYS A 99 -2.33 7.23 7.26
CA CYS A 99 -1.45 7.95 6.36
C CYS A 99 -0.91 7.11 5.21
N VAL A 100 -0.75 7.76 4.07
CA VAL A 100 -0.18 7.21 2.83
C VAL A 100 0.98 8.10 2.41
N GLY A 101 2.14 7.51 2.16
CA GLY A 101 3.28 8.26 1.65
C GLY A 101 2.97 8.87 0.29
N ALA A 102 3.23 10.17 0.10
CA ALA A 102 2.81 10.89 -1.11
C ALA A 102 3.42 10.31 -2.40
N TRP A 103 4.59 9.67 -2.30
CA TRP A 103 5.23 9.00 -3.42
C TRP A 103 4.42 7.83 -3.99
N LYS A 104 3.50 7.22 -3.22
CA LYS A 104 2.63 6.15 -3.72
C LYS A 104 1.64 6.68 -4.77
N LEU A 105 1.09 7.89 -4.57
CA LEU A 105 0.26 8.58 -5.56
C LEU A 105 1.07 8.90 -6.83
N TRP A 106 2.26 9.49 -6.66
CA TRP A 106 3.11 9.87 -7.79
C TRP A 106 3.52 8.65 -8.64
N LYS A 107 3.76 7.52 -7.98
CA LYS A 107 4.05 6.24 -8.63
C LYS A 107 2.89 5.77 -9.50
N ALA A 108 1.65 5.83 -9.01
CA ALA A 108 0.47 5.45 -9.79
C ALA A 108 0.25 6.38 -10.99
N GLN A 109 0.45 7.69 -10.80
CA GLN A 109 0.37 8.67 -11.88
C GLN A 109 1.45 8.43 -12.95
N ARG A 110 2.69 8.17 -12.53
CA ARG A 110 3.82 7.87 -13.45
C ARG A 110 3.53 6.70 -14.38
N PHE A 111 2.84 5.67 -13.89
CA PHE A 111 2.53 4.46 -14.66
C PHE A 111 1.14 4.49 -15.31
N GLY A 112 0.36 5.57 -15.15
CA GLY A 112 -0.99 5.66 -15.72
C GLY A 112 -1.98 4.65 -15.13
N LEU A 113 -1.85 4.33 -13.84
CA LEU A 113 -2.63 3.28 -13.16
C LEU A 113 -3.54 3.81 -12.04
N LEU A 114 -3.80 5.12 -12.04
CA LEU A 114 -4.44 5.77 -10.91
C LEU A 114 -5.85 5.24 -10.60
N ASP A 115 -6.60 4.92 -11.66
CA ASP A 115 -7.94 4.33 -11.63
C ASP A 115 -7.97 2.88 -11.14
N ARG A 116 -6.82 2.19 -11.21
CA ARG A 116 -6.65 0.77 -10.90
C ARG A 116 -5.78 0.52 -9.67
N ALA A 117 -5.22 1.56 -9.08
CA ALA A 117 -4.35 1.48 -7.92
C ALA A 117 -5.12 1.69 -6.60
N TRP A 118 -4.85 0.84 -5.63
CA TRP A 118 -5.42 0.89 -4.28
C TRP A 118 -4.35 0.85 -3.20
N ILE A 119 -4.61 1.55 -2.09
CA ILE A 119 -3.87 1.38 -0.84
C ILE A 119 -4.67 0.47 0.06
N VAL A 120 -3.98 -0.46 0.73
CA VAL A 120 -4.52 -1.19 1.88
C VAL A 120 -3.70 -0.88 3.13
N HIS A 121 -4.36 -0.32 4.13
CA HIS A 121 -3.78 -0.09 5.44
C HIS A 121 -4.15 -1.26 6.37
N VAL A 122 -3.12 -1.89 6.95
CA VAL A 122 -3.27 -2.97 7.92
C VAL A 122 -3.23 -2.42 9.33
N ALA A 123 -4.31 -2.61 10.09
CA ALA A 123 -4.35 -2.31 11.52
C ALA A 123 -3.97 -3.55 12.34
N ASP A 124 -2.68 -3.73 12.61
CA ASP A 124 -2.09 -4.96 13.16
C ASP A 124 -2.85 -5.59 14.34
N LYS A 125 -3.26 -4.80 15.34
CA LYS A 125 -3.86 -5.32 16.57
C LYS A 125 -5.27 -5.89 16.40
N ARG A 126 -6.00 -5.43 15.39
CA ARG A 126 -7.40 -5.86 15.14
C ARG A 126 -7.53 -6.67 13.87
N VAL A 127 -6.41 -6.89 13.17
CA VAL A 127 -6.35 -7.55 11.86
C VAL A 127 -7.45 -7.03 10.93
N SER A 128 -7.59 -5.70 10.87
CA SER A 128 -8.56 -5.07 9.97
C SER A 128 -7.85 -4.41 8.80
N LEU A 129 -8.44 -4.57 7.63
CA LEU A 129 -7.97 -3.98 6.39
C LEU A 129 -8.85 -2.77 6.06
N ARG A 130 -8.19 -1.65 5.75
CA ARG A 130 -8.84 -0.42 5.30
C ARG A 130 -8.31 -0.08 3.92
N TRP A 131 -9.22 0.18 2.99
CA TRP A 131 -8.92 0.32 1.57
C TRP A 131 -9.17 1.75 1.09
N LEU A 132 -8.31 2.25 0.22
CA LEU A 132 -8.46 3.58 -0.37
C LEU A 132 -8.03 3.54 -1.84
N PRO A 133 -8.91 3.90 -2.81
CA PRO A 133 -8.48 4.11 -4.19
C PRO A 133 -7.44 5.24 -4.22
N LEU A 134 -6.32 5.08 -4.92
CA LEU A 134 -5.28 6.13 -4.96
C LEU A 134 -5.82 7.42 -5.58
N ALA A 135 -6.74 7.33 -6.55
CA ALA A 135 -7.41 8.49 -7.13
C ALA A 135 -8.07 9.41 -6.08
N ALA A 136 -8.52 8.86 -4.94
CA ALA A 136 -9.11 9.66 -3.87
C ALA A 136 -8.11 10.66 -3.24
N LEU A 137 -6.80 10.44 -3.40
CA LEU A 137 -5.76 11.32 -2.88
C LEU A 137 -5.54 12.58 -3.74
N GLU A 138 -6.00 12.62 -4.99
CA GLU A 138 -5.80 13.80 -5.85
C GLU A 138 -6.54 15.04 -5.35
N ALA A 139 -7.68 14.83 -4.69
CA ALA A 139 -8.46 15.91 -4.10
C ALA A 139 -7.90 16.38 -2.74
N GLU A 140 -6.95 15.64 -2.16
CA GLU A 140 -6.42 15.93 -0.81
C GLU A 140 -5.28 16.94 -0.88
N LYS A 141 -5.47 18.10 -0.24
CA LYS A 141 -4.46 19.16 -0.15
C LYS A 141 -3.61 19.08 1.12
N HIS A 142 -4.06 18.30 2.10
CA HIS A 142 -3.40 18.21 3.40
C HIS A 142 -2.34 17.12 3.40
N MET A 143 -1.08 17.55 3.47
CA MET A 143 0.06 16.69 3.66
C MET A 143 0.75 17.00 4.99
N ALA A 144 1.10 15.95 5.72
CA ALA A 144 1.85 16.03 6.97
C ALA A 144 3.21 15.35 6.81
N ARG A 145 4.21 15.81 7.56
CA ARG A 145 5.47 15.08 7.74
C ARG A 145 5.38 14.32 9.05
N LEU A 146 5.47 12.99 8.99
CA LEU A 146 5.37 12.14 10.18
C LEU A 146 6.68 12.10 10.98
N VAL A 147 7.81 12.27 10.29
CA VAL A 147 9.15 12.30 10.90
C VAL A 147 9.98 13.37 10.19
N HIS A 148 10.89 14.02 10.93
CA HIS A 148 11.81 15.00 10.36
C HIS A 148 12.71 14.34 9.29
N GLY A 149 12.74 14.92 8.09
CA GLY A 149 13.52 14.41 6.94
C GLY A 149 12.80 13.36 6.09
N GLU A 150 11.62 12.89 6.48
CA GLU A 150 10.82 11.99 5.63
C GLU A 150 10.00 12.77 4.58
N ARG A 151 9.64 12.07 3.50
CA ARG A 151 8.72 12.58 2.47
C ARG A 151 7.34 12.86 3.06
N PRO A 152 6.55 13.78 2.48
CA PRO A 152 5.21 14.07 2.97
C PRO A 152 4.28 12.85 2.86
N TYR A 153 3.27 12.84 3.72
CA TYR A 153 2.20 11.85 3.77
C TYR A 153 0.85 12.54 3.63
N TYR A 154 -0.06 11.92 2.90
CA TYR A 154 -1.49 12.22 2.97
C TYR A 154 -2.07 11.50 4.17
N CYS A 155 -2.68 12.22 5.11
CA CYS A 155 -3.33 11.64 6.27
C CYS A 155 -4.82 11.93 6.20
N LEU A 156 -5.64 10.88 6.19
CA LEU A 156 -7.07 10.98 6.00
C LEU A 156 -7.80 10.38 7.21
N PRO A 157 -8.94 10.96 7.63
CA PRO A 157 -9.80 10.34 8.62
C PRO A 157 -10.18 8.91 8.21
N GLN A 158 -10.20 7.99 9.17
CA GLN A 158 -10.56 6.58 8.92
C GLN A 158 -11.89 6.40 8.17
N GLN A 159 -12.83 7.34 8.30
CA GLN A 159 -14.13 7.34 7.63
C GLN A 159 -14.03 7.46 6.09
N LYS A 160 -12.94 8.05 5.57
CA LYS A 160 -12.68 8.12 4.13
C LYS A 160 -12.19 6.79 3.56
N TRP A 161 -11.78 5.86 4.43
CA TRP A 161 -11.33 4.54 4.03
C TRP A 161 -12.49 3.55 3.99
N ARG A 162 -12.40 2.63 3.04
CA ARG A 162 -13.42 1.61 2.77
C ARG A 162 -13.06 0.29 3.42
N ASP A 163 -14.04 -0.59 3.56
CA ASP A 163 -13.81 -1.97 3.94
C ASP A 163 -13.34 -2.82 2.75
N THR A 164 -12.96 -4.07 3.01
CA THR A 164 -12.54 -5.02 1.97
C THR A 164 -13.65 -5.29 0.95
N SER A 165 -14.91 -5.35 1.39
CA SER A 165 -16.06 -5.61 0.52
C SER A 165 -16.22 -4.53 -0.56
N ALA A 166 -15.89 -3.27 -0.26
CA ALA A 166 -15.90 -2.20 -1.25
C ALA A 166 -14.85 -2.37 -2.35
N PHE A 167 -13.65 -2.87 -2.01
CA PHE A 167 -12.61 -3.19 -2.99
C PHE A 167 -13.05 -4.37 -3.88
N ILE A 168 -13.58 -5.43 -3.28
CA ILE A 168 -14.09 -6.60 -4.02
C ILE A 168 -15.23 -6.20 -4.97
N ARG A 169 -16.22 -5.42 -4.51
CA ARG A 169 -17.30 -4.91 -5.37
C ARG A 169 -16.77 -4.08 -6.53
N TRP A 170 -15.77 -3.24 -6.29
CA TRP A 170 -15.13 -2.46 -7.35
C TRP A 170 -14.43 -3.37 -8.37
N LEU A 171 -13.67 -4.38 -7.92
CA LEU A 171 -13.04 -5.37 -8.81
C LEU A 171 -14.07 -6.08 -9.70
N THR A 172 -15.17 -6.56 -9.11
CA THR A 172 -16.23 -7.24 -9.87
C THR A 172 -16.90 -6.31 -10.88
N ALA A 173 -17.04 -5.01 -10.56
CA ALA A 173 -17.59 -4.05 -11.51
C ALA A 173 -16.67 -3.81 -12.72
N GLN A 174 -15.33 -3.85 -12.53
CA GLN A 174 -14.37 -3.77 -13.64
C GLN A 174 -14.43 -4.98 -14.58
N ALA A 175 -14.98 -6.11 -14.12
CA ALA A 175 -15.10 -7.33 -14.91
C ALA A 175 -16.04 -7.22 -16.12
N HIS A 176 -16.91 -6.21 -16.09
CA HIS A 176 -18.01 -5.98 -17.03
C HIS A 176 -17.85 -4.68 -17.85
N ALA A 177 -16.77 -3.94 -17.63
CA ALA A 177 -16.42 -2.73 -18.37
C ALA A 177 -15.46 -3.08 -19.51
#